data_AF-A0A9D5V095-F1
#
_entry.id   AF-A0A9D5V095-F1
#
_cell.length_a   1.000
_cell.length_b   1.000
_cell.length_c   1.000
_cell.angle_alpha   90.00
_cell.angle_beta   90.00
_cell.angle_gamma   90.00
#
_symmetry.space_group_name_H-M   'P 1'
#
loop_
_entity.id
_entity.type
_entity.pdbx_description
1 polymer ?
#
loop_
_entity_poly.entity_id
_entity_poly.type
_entity_poly.pdbx_seq_one_letter_code
_entity_poly.pdbx_strand_id
1 'polypeptide(L)'
;MFDLISTAHAQSGASGTQAAIGNIIFMVLLFAIFYFLLIRPQQKQQKVHKEMLQNLQRGDSIMTGGGLLGKVHRVEDDTVMVELGEVEVGDKSFRPLRVKVRRSTISLVTAKAGTQPVSDSKEEKSEDKPK
;
A
#
# COMPACT_ATOMS: atom_id res chain seq x y z
N MET A 1 -46.51 10.82 23.34
CA MET A 1 -45.04 10.89 23.36
C MET A 1 -44.55 9.44 23.43
N PHE A 2 -43.86 8.99 22.38
CA PHE A 2 -43.01 7.80 22.21
C PHE A 2 -43.35 6.46 22.89
N ASP A 3 -43.73 5.47 22.07
CA ASP A 3 -43.41 4.04 22.23
C ASP A 3 -43.03 3.44 20.86
N LEU A 4 -41.79 3.70 20.43
CA LEU A 4 -41.20 3.21 19.18
C LEU A 4 -40.03 2.25 19.47
N ILE A 5 -40.19 1.37 20.45
CA ILE A 5 -39.24 0.28 20.67
C ILE A 5 -39.58 -0.80 19.64
N SER A 6 -38.80 -0.81 18.56
CA SER A 6 -38.87 -1.82 17.51
C SER A 6 -38.88 -3.22 18.14
N THR A 7 -39.96 -3.98 17.94
CA THR A 7 -40.05 -5.37 18.36
C THR A 7 -38.99 -6.17 17.62
N ALA A 8 -37.82 -6.30 18.23
CA ALA A 8 -36.79 -7.20 17.77
C ALA A 8 -37.35 -8.62 17.88
N HIS A 9 -37.63 -9.22 16.72
CA HIS A 9 -38.06 -10.61 16.65
C HIS A 9 -36.85 -11.50 16.95
N ALA A 10 -36.59 -11.72 18.25
CA ALA A 10 -35.78 -12.84 18.69
C ALA A 10 -36.63 -14.11 18.50
N GLN A 11 -36.47 -14.75 17.35
CA GLN A 11 -37.15 -16.00 17.01
C GLN A 11 -36.81 -17.06 18.06
N SER A 12 -37.78 -17.36 18.92
CA SER A 12 -37.75 -18.48 19.85
C SER A 12 -38.45 -19.68 19.22
N GLY A 13 -37.80 -20.85 19.28
CA GLY A 13 -38.48 -22.14 19.09
C GLY A 13 -38.07 -22.98 17.89
N ALA A 14 -36.88 -23.58 17.94
CA ALA A 14 -36.65 -24.92 17.43
C ALA A 14 -35.71 -25.62 18.43
N SER A 15 -35.97 -26.90 18.72
CA SER A 15 -35.27 -27.78 19.69
C SER A 15 -33.86 -27.31 20.11
N GLY A 16 -33.57 -27.28 21.43
CA GLY A 16 -32.34 -26.66 21.99
C GLY A 16 -31.02 -27.06 21.31
N THR A 17 -30.92 -28.28 20.80
CA THR A 17 -29.78 -28.73 19.99
C THR A 17 -29.76 -28.13 18.57
N GLN A 18 -30.91 -28.02 17.91
CA GLN A 18 -31.04 -27.48 16.56
C GLN A 18 -30.90 -25.96 16.53
N ALA A 19 -31.36 -25.27 17.57
CA ALA A 19 -31.05 -23.85 17.80
C ALA A 19 -29.56 -23.63 18.09
N ALA A 20 -28.91 -24.50 18.89
CA ALA A 20 -27.48 -24.40 19.16
C ALA A 20 -26.63 -24.61 17.88
N ILE A 21 -26.97 -25.62 17.06
CA ILE A 21 -26.32 -25.85 15.77
C ILE A 21 -26.53 -24.65 14.84
N GLY A 22 -27.74 -24.08 14.77
CA GLY A 22 -28.04 -22.88 13.98
C GLY A 22 -27.19 -21.67 14.39
N ASN A 23 -27.01 -21.43 15.68
CA ASN A 23 -26.16 -20.35 16.19
C ASN A 23 -24.67 -20.57 15.88
N ILE A 24 -24.16 -21.80 16.02
CA ILE A 24 -22.77 -22.13 15.69
C ILE A 24 -22.53 -21.93 14.19
N ILE A 25 -23.46 -22.38 13.33
CA ILE A 25 -23.36 -22.17 11.88
C ILE A 25 -23.35 -20.68 11.54
N PHE A 26 -24.25 -19.89 12.15
CA PHE A 26 -24.30 -18.43 11.93
C PHE A 26 -23.00 -17.74 12.38
N MET A 27 -22.46 -18.14 13.53
CA MET A 27 -21.21 -17.60 14.07
C MET A 27 -20.00 -17.96 13.20
N VAL A 28 -19.89 -19.22 12.77
CA VAL A 28 -18.85 -19.68 11.83
C VAL A 28 -19.01 -19.00 10.46
N LEU A 29 -20.22 -18.79 9.98
CA LEU A 29 -20.49 -18.09 8.72
C LEU A 29 -19.99 -16.64 8.78
N LEU A 30 -20.27 -15.93 9.88
CA LEU A 30 -19.78 -14.57 10.09
C LEU A 30 -18.24 -14.53 10.14
N PHE A 31 -17.61 -15.44 10.89
CA PHE A 31 -16.15 -15.56 10.91
C PHE A 31 -15.57 -15.90 9.54
N ALA A 32 -16.22 -16.79 8.78
CA ALA A 32 -15.79 -17.16 7.43
C ALA A 32 -15.84 -15.96 6.47
N ILE A 33 -16.89 -15.14 6.56
CA ILE A 33 -17.02 -13.91 5.76
C ILE A 33 -15.91 -12.91 6.12
N PHE A 34 -15.71 -12.60 7.40
CA PHE A 34 -14.65 -11.69 7.83
C PHE A 34 -13.24 -12.22 7.55
N TYR A 35 -13.01 -13.52 7.73
CA TYR A 35 -11.76 -14.19 7.39
C TYR A 35 -11.46 -14.01 5.90
N PHE A 36 -12.43 -14.31 5.04
CA PHE A 36 -12.23 -14.22 3.60
C PHE A 36 -12.08 -12.77 3.12
N LEU A 37 -12.81 -11.83 3.73
CA LEU A 37 -12.73 -10.41 3.38
C LEU A 37 -11.45 -9.72 3.85
N LEU A 38 -10.85 -10.08 4.99
CA LEU A 38 -9.66 -9.38 5.50
C LEU A 38 -8.34 -10.10 5.15
N ILE A 39 -8.29 -11.43 5.26
CA ILE A 39 -7.03 -12.17 5.10
C ILE A 39 -6.64 -12.32 3.63
N ARG A 40 -7.63 -12.52 2.74
CA ARG A 40 -7.36 -12.61 1.30
C ARG A 40 -6.78 -11.33 0.70
N PRO A 41 -7.32 -10.12 0.94
CA PRO A 41 -6.70 -8.91 0.42
C PRO A 41 -5.35 -8.62 1.08
N GLN A 42 -5.16 -8.92 2.36
CA GLN A 42 -3.89 -8.68 3.03
C GLN A 42 -2.76 -9.53 2.44
N GLN A 43 -3.02 -10.81 2.16
CA GLN A 43 -2.04 -11.68 1.47
C GLN A 43 -1.70 -11.17 0.07
N LYS A 44 -2.68 -10.60 -0.67
CA LYS A 44 -2.44 -10.02 -2.00
C LYS A 44 -1.50 -8.81 -1.90
N GLN A 45 -1.71 -7.92 -0.94
CA GLN A 45 -0.85 -6.75 -0.74
C GLN A 45 0.58 -7.14 -0.34
N GLN A 46 0.75 -8.13 0.55
CA GLN A 46 2.08 -8.61 0.94
C GLN A 46 2.83 -9.26 -0.23
N LYS A 47 2.13 -10.04 -1.06
CA LYS A 47 2.70 -10.64 -2.27
C LYS A 47 3.16 -9.57 -3.26
N VAL A 48 2.32 -8.58 -3.56
CA VAL A 48 2.66 -7.47 -4.46
C VAL A 48 3.86 -6.68 -3.94
N HIS A 49 3.91 -6.39 -2.64
CA HIS A 49 5.06 -5.69 -2.06
C HIS A 49 6.34 -6.52 -2.15
N LYS A 50 6.28 -7.82 -1.87
CA LYS A 50 7.43 -8.74 -2.02
C LYS A 50 7.90 -8.84 -3.48
N GLU A 51 6.98 -8.94 -4.42
CA GLU A 51 7.27 -8.97 -5.85
C GLU A 51 7.90 -7.66 -6.33
N MET A 52 7.44 -6.50 -5.85
CA MET A 52 8.06 -5.20 -6.13
C MET A 52 9.53 -5.19 -5.67
N LEU A 53 9.80 -5.66 -4.45
CA LEU A 53 11.17 -5.71 -3.91
C LEU A 53 12.08 -6.68 -4.68
N GLN A 54 11.54 -7.79 -5.17
CA GLN A 54 12.28 -8.75 -5.99
C GLN A 54 12.57 -8.21 -7.39
N ASN A 55 11.68 -7.38 -7.93
CA ASN A 55 11.81 -6.80 -9.26
C ASN A 55 12.68 -5.54 -9.32
N LEU A 56 13.29 -5.12 -8.21
CA LEU A 56 14.22 -3.99 -8.16
C LEU A 56 15.50 -4.29 -8.94
N GLN A 57 15.83 -3.41 -9.88
CA GLN A 57 17.01 -3.51 -10.73
C GLN A 57 17.94 -2.30 -10.55
N ARG A 58 19.18 -2.47 -11.01
CA ARG A 58 20.14 -1.36 -11.04
C ARG A 58 19.66 -0.33 -12.04
N GLY A 59 19.67 0.93 -11.63
CA GLY A 59 19.21 2.05 -12.43
C GLY A 59 17.77 2.48 -12.18
N ASP A 60 17.01 1.73 -11.39
CA ASP A 60 15.65 2.14 -10.98
C ASP A 60 15.71 3.40 -10.10
N SER A 61 14.83 4.35 -10.33
CA SER A 61 14.59 5.47 -9.42
C SER A 61 13.56 5.06 -8.40
N ILE A 62 13.91 5.14 -7.12
CA ILE A 62 13.06 4.69 -6.02
C ILE A 62 12.82 5.79 -5.00
N MET A 63 11.69 5.66 -4.30
CA MET A 63 11.38 6.45 -3.11
C MET A 63 11.36 5.53 -1.89
N THR A 64 12.14 5.88 -0.90
CA THR A 64 12.11 5.23 0.41
C THR A 64 10.94 5.75 1.24
N GLY A 65 10.49 5.00 2.25
CA GLY A 65 9.39 5.39 3.14
C GLY A 65 9.67 6.65 3.98
N GLY A 66 10.94 7.06 4.06
CA GLY A 66 11.35 8.35 4.64
C GLY A 66 11.26 9.53 3.67
N GLY A 67 10.75 9.33 2.44
CA GLY A 67 10.65 10.37 1.42
C GLY A 67 11.93 10.62 0.64
N LEU A 68 12.99 9.83 0.84
CA LEU A 68 14.24 9.99 0.12
C LEU A 68 14.12 9.40 -1.30
N LEU A 69 14.46 10.22 -2.29
CA LEU A 69 14.48 9.87 -3.71
C LEU A 69 15.92 9.60 -4.15
N GLY A 70 16.15 8.50 -4.84
CA GLY A 70 17.49 8.18 -5.34
C GLY A 70 17.47 7.06 -6.36
N LYS A 71 18.63 6.85 -7.01
CA LYS A 71 18.80 5.84 -8.05
C LYS A 71 19.49 4.60 -7.49
N VAL A 72 19.00 3.42 -7.85
CA VAL A 72 19.58 2.16 -7.39
C VAL A 72 20.93 1.95 -8.08
N HIS A 73 22.00 1.96 -7.30
CA HIS A 73 23.36 1.72 -7.79
C HIS A 73 23.69 0.22 -7.76
N ARG A 74 23.33 -0.47 -6.66
CA ARG A 74 23.56 -1.89 -6.47
C ARG A 74 22.47 -2.51 -5.61
N VAL A 75 22.06 -3.72 -5.98
CA VAL A 75 21.06 -4.51 -5.28
C VAL A 75 21.77 -5.69 -4.60
N GLU A 76 21.55 -5.86 -3.29
CA GLU A 76 21.97 -7.00 -2.46
C GLU A 76 20.72 -7.68 -1.87
N ASP A 77 20.86 -8.80 -1.16
CA ASP A 77 19.71 -9.62 -0.74
C ASP A 77 18.78 -8.96 0.29
N ASP A 78 19.32 -8.26 1.29
CA ASP A 78 18.52 -7.54 2.29
C ASP A 78 18.63 -6.01 2.16
N THR A 79 19.63 -5.54 1.43
CA THR A 79 20.00 -4.12 1.32
C THR A 79 20.14 -3.66 -0.12
N VAL A 80 19.86 -2.39 -0.36
CA VAL A 80 20.05 -1.73 -1.65
C VAL A 80 20.95 -0.52 -1.44
N MET A 81 22.00 -0.42 -2.24
CA MET A 81 22.82 0.79 -2.32
C MET A 81 22.14 1.77 -3.26
N VAL A 82 21.69 2.88 -2.69
CA VAL A 82 21.01 3.96 -3.40
C VAL A 82 21.97 5.13 -3.49
N GLU A 83 22.11 5.68 -4.68
CA GLU A 83 22.81 6.92 -4.94
C GLU A 83 21.79 8.05 -4.84
N LEU A 84 21.89 8.81 -3.76
CA LEU A 84 21.19 10.06 -3.59
C LEU A 84 21.99 11.13 -4.32
N GLY A 85 21.28 12.02 -5.00
CA GLY A 85 21.89 13.12 -5.75
C GLY A 85 22.57 14.14 -4.83
N GLU A 86 22.57 15.38 -5.26
CA GLU A 86 23.09 16.47 -4.43
C GLU A 86 22.18 16.65 -3.21
N VAL A 87 22.77 16.47 -2.02
CA VAL A 87 22.07 16.65 -0.74
C VAL A 87 22.58 17.93 -0.14
N GLU A 88 21.68 18.89 0.02
CA GLU A 88 21.98 20.17 0.67
C GLU A 88 21.63 20.08 2.15
N VAL A 89 22.61 20.32 3.02
CA VAL A 89 22.40 20.39 4.47
C VAL A 89 22.89 21.76 4.93
N GLY A 90 21.97 22.71 5.04
CA GLY A 90 22.29 24.14 5.25
C GLY A 90 22.95 24.74 4.01
N ASP A 91 23.91 25.65 4.20
CA ASP A 91 24.65 26.31 3.09
C ASP A 91 25.74 25.45 2.43
N LYS A 92 25.66 24.11 2.57
CA LYS A 92 26.68 23.19 2.06
C LYS A 92 26.03 22.09 1.23
N SER A 93 26.33 22.09 -0.06
CA SER A 93 25.97 21.02 -0.99
C SER A 93 27.01 19.89 -0.91
N PHE A 94 26.56 18.67 -0.61
CA PHE A 94 27.41 17.49 -0.55
C PHE A 94 27.30 16.69 -1.86
N ARG A 95 28.45 16.13 -2.27
CA ARG A 95 28.62 15.20 -3.41
C ARG A 95 27.61 14.04 -3.37
N PRO A 96 27.37 13.34 -4.51
CA PRO A 96 26.45 12.21 -4.55
C PRO A 96 26.76 11.18 -3.46
N LEU A 97 25.80 11.02 -2.54
CA LEU A 97 25.94 10.18 -1.35
C LEU A 97 25.40 8.79 -1.67
N ARG A 98 26.22 7.76 -1.44
CA ARG A 98 25.79 6.36 -1.56
C ARG A 98 25.37 5.86 -0.18
N VAL A 99 24.09 5.56 -0.03
CA VAL A 99 23.51 5.09 1.23
C VAL A 99 23.01 3.67 1.07
N LYS A 100 23.30 2.81 2.05
CA LYS A 100 22.67 1.49 2.16
C LYS A 100 21.31 1.64 2.83
N VAL A 101 20.26 1.26 2.12
CA VAL A 101 18.89 1.26 2.62
C VAL A 101 18.39 -0.18 2.66
N ARG A 102 17.60 -0.52 3.67
CA ARG A 102 16.92 -1.83 3.73
C ARG A 102 15.84 -1.92 2.65
N ARG A 103 15.73 -3.09 2.01
CA ARG A 103 14.70 -3.34 0.99
C ARG A 103 13.29 -3.09 1.51
N SER A 104 13.01 -3.48 2.76
CA SER A 104 11.71 -3.29 3.42
C SER A 104 11.24 -1.84 3.52
N THR A 105 12.15 -0.88 3.40
CA THR A 105 11.83 0.56 3.52
C THR A 105 11.55 1.20 2.16
N ILE A 106 11.67 0.46 1.05
CA ILE A 106 11.37 0.99 -0.28
C ILE A 106 9.86 0.95 -0.49
N SER A 107 9.25 2.12 -0.66
CA SER A 107 7.79 2.24 -0.74
C SER A 107 7.29 2.29 -2.17
N LEU A 108 8.04 2.95 -3.06
CA LEU A 108 7.63 3.17 -4.46
C LEU A 108 8.84 3.10 -5.40
N VAL A 109 8.59 2.65 -6.63
CA VAL A 109 9.53 2.76 -7.75
C VAL A 109 8.97 3.83 -8.70
N THR A 110 9.62 4.98 -8.75
CA THR A 110 9.18 6.16 -9.51
C THR A 110 9.51 6.02 -10.99
N ALA A 111 10.61 5.35 -11.34
CA ALA A 111 10.94 5.00 -12.72
C ALA A 111 11.69 3.66 -12.76
N LYS A 112 11.16 2.70 -13.51
CA LYS A 112 11.85 1.43 -13.79
C LYS A 112 12.85 1.65 -14.91
N ALA A 113 14.06 1.13 -14.76
CA ALA A 113 15.13 1.21 -15.77
C ALA A 113 14.62 0.58 -17.07
N GLY A 114 14.23 1.41 -18.04
CA GLY A 114 13.68 0.98 -19.33
C GLY A 114 12.39 1.69 -19.77
N THR A 115 11.77 2.53 -18.95
CA THR A 115 10.62 3.35 -19.39
C THR A 115 10.82 4.79 -18.95
N GLN A 116 11.03 5.64 -19.95
CA GLN A 116 11.09 7.09 -19.84
C GLN A 116 9.80 7.63 -19.18
N PRO A 117 9.89 8.76 -18.46
CA PRO A 117 8.81 9.25 -17.63
C PRO A 117 7.64 9.66 -18.51
N VAL A 118 6.42 9.24 -18.14
CA VAL A 118 5.23 9.94 -18.61
C VAL A 118 5.24 11.31 -17.95
N SER A 119 5.72 12.27 -18.73
CA SER A 119 5.46 13.70 -18.58
C SER A 119 3.95 13.89 -18.45
N ASP A 120 3.47 14.15 -17.23
CA ASP A 120 2.18 14.81 -17.04
C ASP A 120 2.41 16.32 -17.23
N SER A 121 2.80 16.68 -18.44
CA SER A 121 2.58 18.01 -19.01
C SER A 121 1.30 17.90 -19.83
N LYS A 122 0.16 18.02 -19.15
CA LYS A 122 -1.09 18.43 -19.80
C LYS A 122 -1.28 19.92 -19.59
N GLU A 123 -0.79 20.62 -20.60
CA GLU A 123 -0.93 22.02 -20.94
C GLU A 123 -2.40 22.45 -21.01
N GLU A 124 -2.62 23.70 -20.60
CA GLU A 124 -3.72 24.62 -20.96
C GLU A 124 -5.17 24.14 -20.95
N LYS A 125 -5.94 24.69 -20.00
CA LYS A 125 -7.20 25.34 -20.37
C LYS A 125 -7.08 26.84 -20.09
N SER A 126 -6.55 27.55 -21.07
CA SER A 126 -6.81 28.97 -21.29
C SER A 126 -8.31 29.15 -21.50
N GLU A 127 -8.99 29.78 -20.55
CA GLU A 127 -10.26 30.47 -20.78
C GLU A 127 -10.34 31.62 -19.77
N ASP A 128 -9.32 32.49 -19.80
CA ASP A 128 -9.46 33.87 -19.36
C ASP A 128 -10.19 34.62 -20.48
N LYS A 129 -11.45 34.97 -20.22
CA LYS A 129 -12.27 35.78 -21.12
C LYS A 129 -12.32 37.20 -20.55
N PRO A 130 -11.58 38.18 -21.12
CA PRO A 130 -11.94 39.57 -20.98
C PRO A 130 -12.68 40.06 -22.24
N LYS A 131 -13.81 40.74 -21.97
CA LYS A 131 -14.78 41.42 -22.85
C LYS A 131 -15.97 40.60 -23.38
#